data_AF-A0A0D2J476-F1
#
_entry.id   AF-A0A0D2J476-F1
#
_cell.length_a   1.000
_cell.length_b   1.000
_cell.length_c   1.000
_cell.angle_alpha   90.00
_cell.angle_beta   90.00
_cell.angle_gamma   90.00
#
_symmetry.space_group_name_H-M   'P 1'
#
loop_
_entity.id
_entity.type
_entity.pdbx_description
1 polymer ?
#
loop_
_entity_poly.entity_id
_entity_poly.type
_entity_poly.pdbx_seq_one_letter_code
_entity_poly.pdbx_strand_id
1 'polypeptide(L)'
;MQAPAAAQFATIHQTLRELRAGLAELRTGQAELREGQAELRAGLAELRAGPDGLGARLLQFRGELVCCMRNAVVCRYEDGPILWPPHRGAAIAAELNGAPRPSTRGELEAAATTMIDALLAAYGLPNGPTSGAADARRRALMAHIGIIP
;
A
#
# COMPACT_ATOMS: atom_id res chain seq x y z
N MET A 1 76.52 2.76 36.62
CA MET A 1 75.23 3.41 36.95
C MET A 1 74.38 3.66 35.70
N GLN A 2 73.90 2.63 35.00
CA GLN A 2 73.15 2.79 33.72
C GLN A 2 71.77 2.09 33.70
N ALA A 3 71.26 1.62 34.84
CA ALA A 3 69.97 0.91 34.93
C ALA A 3 68.67 1.74 34.69
N PRO A 4 68.59 3.08 34.89
CA PRO A 4 67.29 3.76 34.90
C PRO A 4 66.68 3.98 33.51
N ALA A 5 67.50 4.17 32.47
CA ALA A 5 67.00 4.46 31.11
C ALA A 5 66.38 3.23 30.43
N ALA A 6 66.95 2.04 30.66
CA ALA A 6 66.41 0.78 30.11
C ALA A 6 65.06 0.42 30.74
N ALA A 7 64.89 0.68 32.04
CA ALA A 7 63.62 0.49 32.74
C ALA A 7 62.53 1.44 32.19
N GLN A 8 62.86 2.72 31.99
CA GLN A 8 61.94 3.70 31.40
C GLN A 8 61.52 3.32 29.97
N PHE A 9 62.45 2.88 29.13
CA PHE A 9 62.14 2.41 27.78
C PHE A 9 61.22 1.19 27.77
N ALA A 10 61.43 0.24 28.70
CA ALA A 10 60.55 -0.91 28.85
C ALA A 10 59.13 -0.48 29.25
N THR A 11 58.99 0.45 30.19
CA THR A 11 57.68 1.01 30.60
C THR A 11 56.98 1.72 29.44
N ILE A 12 57.69 2.55 28.68
CA ILE A 12 57.14 3.24 27.50
C ILE A 12 56.67 2.23 26.44
N HIS A 13 57.43 1.16 26.20
CA HIS A 13 57.02 0.11 25.27
C HIS A 13 55.77 -0.64 25.74
N GLN A 14 55.64 -0.87 27.05
CA GLN A 14 54.48 -1.50 27.66
C GLN A 14 53.23 -0.64 27.46
N THR A 15 53.31 0.65 27.79
CA THR A 15 52.18 1.59 27.66
C THR A 15 51.78 1.79 26.20
N LEU A 16 52.74 1.78 25.26
CA LEU A 16 52.44 1.83 23.82
C LEU A 16 51.68 0.60 23.32
N ARG A 17 51.97 -0.59 23.88
CA ARG A 17 51.22 -1.82 23.57
C ARG A 17 49.80 -1.73 24.12
N GLU A 18 49.64 -1.27 25.36
CA GLU A 18 48.34 -1.07 25.99
C GLU A 18 47.48 -0.06 25.22
N LEU A 19 48.06 1.08 24.81
CA LEU A 19 47.39 2.08 23.96
C LEU A 19 46.93 1.50 22.62
N ARG A 20 47.77 0.68 21.98
CA ARG A 20 47.41 0.01 20.71
C ARG A 20 46.29 -0.99 20.90
N ALA A 21 46.31 -1.76 21.99
CA ALA A 21 45.24 -2.69 22.32
C ALA A 21 43.92 -1.95 22.57
N GLY A 22 43.94 -0.90 23.39
CA GLY A 22 42.76 -0.06 23.66
C GLY A 22 42.21 0.60 22.39
N LEU A 23 43.06 1.05 21.47
CA LEU A 23 42.62 1.60 20.18
C LEU A 23 42.00 0.53 19.28
N ALA A 24 42.50 -0.72 19.32
CA ALA A 24 41.92 -1.83 18.59
C ALA A 24 40.52 -2.18 19.13
N GLU A 25 40.38 -2.28 20.46
CA GLU A 25 39.08 -2.49 21.12
C GLU A 25 38.08 -1.40 20.78
N LEU A 26 38.52 -0.13 20.80
CA LEU A 26 37.65 0.99 20.48
C LEU A 26 37.17 0.98 19.02
N ARG A 27 38.00 0.50 18.09
CA ARG A 27 37.61 0.28 16.69
C ARG A 27 36.59 -0.85 16.55
N THR A 28 36.80 -1.95 17.26
CA THR A 28 35.85 -3.08 17.29
C THR A 28 34.50 -2.62 17.84
N GLY A 29 34.48 -1.96 18.99
CA GLY A 29 33.25 -1.42 19.57
C GLY A 29 32.55 -0.40 18.66
N GLN A 30 33.30 0.39 17.89
CA GLN A 30 32.71 1.29 16.89
C GLN A 30 32.08 0.53 15.71
N ALA A 31 32.67 -0.60 15.29
CA ALA A 31 32.10 -1.43 14.24
C ALA A 31 30.79 -2.10 14.70
N GLU A 32 30.78 -2.68 15.92
CA GLU A 32 29.59 -3.27 16.54
C GLU A 32 28.47 -2.23 16.69
N LEU A 33 28.79 -1.01 17.11
CA LEU A 33 27.80 0.06 17.22
C LEU A 33 27.17 0.42 15.87
N ARG A 34 27.96 0.42 14.78
CA ARG A 34 27.45 0.68 13.43
C ARG A 34 26.54 -0.44 12.95
N GLU A 35 26.87 -1.69 13.25
CA GLU A 35 26.05 -2.85 12.91
C GLU A 35 24.71 -2.81 13.67
N GLY A 36 24.75 -2.61 14.99
CA GLY A 36 23.54 -2.45 15.79
C GLY A 36 22.66 -1.27 15.34
N GLN A 37 23.25 -0.17 14.85
CA GLN A 37 22.50 0.93 14.25
C GLN A 37 21.82 0.54 12.93
N ALA A 38 22.45 -0.31 12.11
CA ALA A 38 21.88 -0.79 10.86
C ALA A 38 20.68 -1.72 11.15
N GLU A 39 20.82 -2.63 12.10
CA GLU A 39 19.75 -3.51 12.56
C GLU A 39 18.56 -2.73 13.11
N LEU A 40 18.80 -1.71 13.94
CA LEU A 40 17.75 -0.83 14.47
C LEU A 40 17.00 -0.10 13.35
N ARG A 41 17.70 0.36 12.31
CA ARG A 41 17.06 0.99 11.14
C ARG A 41 16.22 0.00 10.35
N ALA A 42 16.71 -1.22 10.16
CA ALA A 42 15.97 -2.28 9.48
C ALA A 42 14.70 -2.64 10.26
N GLY A 43 14.82 -2.89 11.56
CA GLY A 43 13.68 -3.14 12.45
C GLY A 43 12.67 -1.99 12.47
N LEU A 44 13.13 -0.73 12.45
CA LEU A 44 12.23 0.42 12.35
C LEU A 44 11.53 0.50 10.99
N ALA A 45 12.19 0.12 9.90
CA ALA A 45 11.58 0.06 8.57
C ALA A 45 10.50 -1.05 8.50
N GLU A 46 10.77 -2.21 9.09
CA GLU A 46 9.79 -3.30 9.22
C GLU A 46 8.61 -2.90 10.11
N LEU A 47 8.86 -2.24 11.25
CA LEU A 47 7.82 -1.70 12.13
C LEU A 47 6.98 -0.61 11.47
N ARG A 48 7.52 0.13 10.51
CA ARG A 48 6.77 1.12 9.71
C ARG A 48 5.96 0.46 8.60
N ALA A 49 6.51 -0.58 7.96
CA ALA A 49 5.81 -1.35 6.92
C ALA A 49 4.73 -2.29 7.51
N GLY A 50 4.89 -2.74 8.75
CA GLY A 50 3.95 -3.62 9.46
C GLY A 50 2.52 -3.05 9.53
N PRO A 51 2.31 -1.80 9.97
CA PRO A 51 1.02 -1.12 9.95
C PRO A 51 0.40 -1.00 8.56
N ASP A 52 1.19 -0.71 7.53
CA ASP A 52 0.70 -0.64 6.15
C ASP A 52 0.27 -2.02 5.64
N GLY A 53 1.06 -3.05 5.93
CA GLY A 53 0.74 -4.44 5.60
C GLY A 53 -0.47 -4.98 6.37
N LEU A 54 -0.56 -4.69 7.68
CA LEU A 54 -1.72 -5.02 8.51
C LEU A 54 -2.96 -4.24 8.09
N GLY A 55 -2.82 -2.97 7.70
CA GLY A 55 -3.87 -2.14 7.17
C GLY A 55 -4.42 -2.70 5.86
N ALA A 56 -3.55 -2.99 4.89
CA ALA A 56 -3.94 -3.61 3.62
C ALA A 56 -4.65 -4.95 3.84
N ARG A 57 -4.15 -5.78 4.76
CA ARG A 57 -4.72 -7.10 5.06
C ARG A 57 -6.05 -6.99 5.82
N LEU A 58 -6.18 -6.05 6.76
CA LEU A 58 -7.46 -5.74 7.42
C LEU A 58 -8.49 -5.19 6.43
N LEU A 59 -8.08 -4.38 5.46
CA LEU A 59 -8.96 -3.89 4.40
C LEU A 59 -9.44 -5.03 3.49
N GLN A 60 -8.55 -5.96 3.17
CA GLN A 60 -8.84 -7.16 2.39
C GLN A 60 -9.80 -8.09 3.15
N PHE A 61 -9.49 -8.43 4.40
CA PHE A 61 -10.37 -9.24 5.26
C PHE A 61 -11.70 -8.54 5.56
N ARG A 62 -11.72 -7.21 5.72
CA ARG A 62 -12.96 -6.46 5.91
C ARG A 62 -13.81 -6.46 4.65
N GLY A 63 -13.20 -6.33 3.46
CA GLY A 63 -13.89 -6.46 2.18
C GLY A 63 -14.48 -7.86 1.98
N GLU A 64 -13.69 -8.89 2.29
CA GLU A 64 -14.12 -10.29 2.23
C GLU A 64 -15.24 -10.60 3.23
N LEU A 65 -15.13 -10.15 4.48
CA LEU A 65 -16.16 -10.35 5.51
C LEU A 65 -17.45 -9.59 5.21
N VAL A 66 -17.36 -8.37 4.67
CA VAL A 66 -18.53 -7.58 4.28
C VAL A 66 -19.23 -8.20 3.07
N CYS A 67 -18.49 -8.75 2.10
CA CYS A 67 -19.05 -9.49 0.97
C CYS A 67 -19.70 -10.82 1.42
N CYS A 68 -19.08 -11.53 2.37
CA CYS A 68 -19.56 -12.83 2.85
C CYS A 68 -20.77 -12.73 3.80
N MET A 69 -20.91 -11.66 4.60
CA MET A 69 -21.98 -11.57 5.61
C MET A 69 -23.34 -11.04 5.11
N ARG A 70 -23.45 -10.51 3.88
CA ARG A 70 -24.69 -9.85 3.42
C ARG A 70 -25.26 -10.36 2.09
N ASN A 71 -24.68 -11.37 1.45
CA ASN A 71 -25.07 -11.80 0.09
C ASN A 71 -25.25 -10.62 -0.90
N ALA A 72 -24.60 -9.49 -0.62
CA ALA A 72 -24.79 -8.20 -1.27
C ALA A 72 -23.43 -7.53 -1.42
N VAL A 73 -22.98 -7.50 -2.66
CA VAL A 73 -21.73 -6.92 -3.17
C VAL A 73 -21.84 -5.40 -3.12
N VAL A 74 -21.39 -4.75 -2.04
CA VAL A 74 -21.24 -3.28 -2.02
C VAL A 74 -20.04 -2.88 -1.17
N CYS A 75 -18.85 -2.87 -1.77
CA CYS A 75 -17.64 -2.37 -1.13
C CYS A 75 -17.59 -0.83 -1.24
N ARG A 76 -17.93 -0.11 -0.16
CA ARG A 76 -17.66 1.33 -0.07
C ARG A 76 -16.16 1.57 0.08
N TYR A 77 -15.55 2.01 -1.00
CA TYR A 77 -14.32 2.80 -0.94
C TYR A 77 -14.59 4.06 -1.76
N GLU A 78 -14.63 5.23 -1.13
CA GLU A 78 -14.99 6.48 -1.82
C GLU A 78 -13.98 6.86 -2.90
N ASP A 79 -12.73 6.39 -2.79
CA ASP A 79 -11.64 6.60 -3.76
C ASP A 79 -10.97 5.28 -4.23
N GLY A 80 -11.58 4.13 -3.96
CA GLY A 80 -11.04 2.85 -4.40
C GLY A 80 -11.42 2.55 -5.85
N PRO A 81 -10.65 1.67 -6.51
CA PRO A 81 -10.99 1.24 -7.86
C PRO A 81 -12.38 0.59 -7.87
N ILE A 82 -13.23 1.00 -8.83
CA ILE A 82 -14.52 0.36 -9.09
C ILE A 82 -14.25 -1.06 -9.57
N LEU A 83 -14.71 -2.03 -8.79
CA LEU A 83 -14.78 -3.41 -9.22
C LEU A 83 -16.05 -3.59 -10.05
N TRP A 84 -15.89 -3.69 -11.37
CA TRP A 84 -17.02 -3.93 -12.28
C TRP A 84 -17.45 -5.40 -12.22
N PRO A 85 -18.66 -5.72 -11.72
CA PRO A 85 -19.12 -7.10 -11.68
C PRO A 85 -19.20 -7.70 -13.09
N PRO A 86 -18.89 -9.00 -13.26
CA PRO A 86 -19.00 -9.69 -14.53
C PRO A 86 -20.46 -9.72 -15.01
N HIS A 87 -20.66 -9.60 -16.32
CA HIS A 87 -21.98 -9.57 -16.93
C HIS A 87 -22.07 -10.70 -17.98
N ARG A 88 -23.10 -11.54 -17.89
CA ARG A 88 -23.31 -12.70 -18.79
C ARG A 88 -22.08 -13.61 -18.99
N GLY A 89 -21.20 -13.70 -17.98
CA GLY A 89 -19.97 -14.50 -18.03
C GLY A 89 -18.77 -13.84 -18.72
N ALA A 90 -18.83 -12.55 -19.06
CA ALA A 90 -17.72 -11.80 -19.65
C ALA A 90 -17.39 -10.50 -18.87
N ALA A 91 -16.14 -10.06 -18.98
CA ALA A 91 -15.71 -8.75 -18.48
C ALA A 91 -16.23 -7.63 -19.39
N ILE A 92 -16.62 -6.49 -18.82
CA ILE A 92 -17.00 -5.30 -19.60
C ILE A 92 -15.81 -4.88 -20.46
N ALA A 93 -16.06 -4.35 -21.65
CA ALA A 93 -15.03 -3.83 -22.52
C ALA A 93 -14.19 -2.75 -21.80
N ALA A 94 -12.87 -2.73 -22.05
CA ALA A 94 -11.97 -1.71 -21.48
C ALA A 94 -12.31 -0.30 -21.97
N GLU A 95 -12.85 -0.20 -23.18
CA GLU A 95 -13.36 1.03 -23.79
C GLU A 95 -14.82 0.86 -24.20
N LEU A 96 -15.61 1.90 -23.98
CA LEU A 96 -17.02 1.96 -24.36
C LEU A 96 -17.24 3.31 -25.05
N ASN A 97 -17.85 3.29 -26.24
CA ASN A 97 -18.10 4.49 -27.05
C ASN A 97 -16.85 5.38 -27.26
N GLY A 98 -15.67 4.78 -27.43
CA GLY A 98 -14.41 5.49 -27.70
C GLY A 98 -13.78 6.19 -26.48
N ALA A 99 -14.25 5.91 -25.27
CA ALA A 99 -13.67 6.40 -24.03
C ALA A 99 -13.34 5.24 -23.07
N PRO A 100 -12.30 5.39 -22.22
CA PRO A 100 -11.95 4.38 -21.23
C PRO A 100 -13.07 4.24 -20.20
N ARG A 101 -13.26 3.02 -19.72
CA ARG A 101 -14.24 2.73 -18.67
C ARG A 101 -13.83 3.43 -17.38
N PRO A 102 -14.77 4.07 -16.65
CA PRO A 102 -14.48 4.69 -15.36
C PRO A 102 -13.87 3.69 -14.39
N SER A 103 -12.75 4.06 -13.80
CA SER A 103 -12.00 3.26 -12.84
C SER A 103 -12.26 3.69 -11.40
N THR A 104 -12.77 4.91 -11.19
CA THR A 104 -13.08 5.47 -9.87
C THR A 104 -14.51 6.01 -9.82
N ARG A 105 -15.03 6.18 -8.60
CA ARG A 105 -16.35 6.78 -8.39
C ARG A 105 -16.45 8.19 -8.99
N GLY A 106 -15.42 9.02 -8.80
CA GLY A 106 -15.37 10.38 -9.34
C GLY A 106 -15.40 10.40 -10.88
N GLU A 107 -14.68 9.48 -11.53
CA GLU A 107 -14.74 9.31 -12.99
C GLU A 107 -16.13 8.88 -13.47
N LEU A 108 -16.83 8.02 -12.71
CA LEU A 108 -18.18 7.58 -13.05
C LEU A 108 -19.22 8.68 -12.86
N GLU A 109 -19.06 9.52 -11.84
CA GLU A 109 -19.90 10.69 -11.60
C GLU A 109 -19.72 11.75 -12.69
N ALA A 110 -18.47 11.98 -13.13
CA ALA A 110 -18.13 12.88 -14.23
C ALA A 110 -18.40 12.31 -15.63
N ALA A 111 -18.67 11.00 -15.75
CA ALA A 111 -18.85 10.35 -17.05
C ALA A 111 -20.07 10.89 -17.81
N ALA A 112 -19.90 10.99 -19.14
CA ALA A 112 -20.96 11.39 -20.06
C ALA A 112 -22.16 10.43 -20.00
N THR A 113 -23.36 10.95 -20.24
CA THR A 113 -24.60 10.15 -20.18
C THR A 113 -24.59 8.99 -21.18
N THR A 114 -23.95 9.15 -22.34
CA THR A 114 -23.76 8.09 -23.34
C THR A 114 -22.89 6.94 -22.84
N MET A 115 -21.91 7.20 -21.97
CA MET A 115 -21.11 6.19 -21.30
C MET A 115 -21.94 5.44 -20.26
N ILE A 116 -22.73 6.16 -19.45
CA ILE A 116 -23.65 5.56 -18.48
C ILE A 116 -24.67 4.65 -19.18
N ASP A 117 -25.23 5.10 -20.30
CA ASP A 117 -26.20 4.33 -21.09
C ASP A 117 -25.58 3.07 -21.72
N ALA A 118 -24.31 3.13 -22.16
CA ALA A 118 -23.56 1.98 -22.65
C ALA A 118 -23.27 0.95 -21.54
N LEU A 119 -22.92 1.41 -20.34
CA LEU A 119 -22.71 0.55 -19.18
C LEU A 119 -24.01 -0.13 -18.75
N LEU A 120 -25.11 0.62 -18.70
CA LEU A 120 -26.44 0.07 -18.44
C LEU A 120 -26.84 -0.96 -19.51
N ALA A 121 -26.56 -0.68 -20.79
CA ALA A 121 -26.77 -1.63 -21.89
C ALA A 121 -25.98 -2.93 -21.68
N ALA A 122 -24.71 -2.85 -21.27
CA ALA A 122 -23.88 -4.00 -20.99
C ALA A 122 -24.46 -4.87 -19.86
N TYR A 123 -25.03 -4.24 -18.83
CA TYR A 123 -25.70 -4.93 -17.73
C TYR A 123 -27.16 -5.36 -18.05
N GLY A 124 -27.70 -5.02 -19.22
CA GLY A 124 -29.10 -5.27 -19.56
C GLY A 124 -30.09 -4.48 -18.71
N LEU A 125 -29.64 -3.36 -18.13
CA LEU A 125 -30.46 -2.44 -17.34
C LEU A 125 -31.16 -1.42 -18.25
N PRO A 126 -32.27 -0.81 -17.79
CA PRO A 126 -32.95 0.25 -18.53
C PRO A 126 -31.98 1.41 -18.85
N ASN A 127 -31.90 1.81 -20.12
CA ASN A 127 -31.00 2.85 -20.62
C ASN A 127 -31.72 3.89 -21.50
N GLY A 128 -31.06 5.02 -21.79
CA GLY A 128 -31.60 6.06 -22.68
C GLY A 128 -32.66 6.98 -22.04
N PRO A 129 -33.21 7.93 -22.81
CA PRO A 129 -34.05 9.01 -22.27
C PRO A 129 -35.40 8.53 -21.71
N THR A 130 -35.89 7.36 -22.13
CA THR A 130 -37.16 6.77 -21.68
C THR A 130 -37.06 6.05 -20.34
N SER A 131 -35.84 5.80 -19.82
CA SER A 131 -35.63 5.10 -18.54
C SER A 131 -35.40 6.05 -17.35
N GLY A 132 -35.77 7.32 -17.49
CA GLY A 132 -35.71 8.33 -16.43
C GLY A 132 -34.60 9.36 -16.62
N ALA A 133 -34.42 10.27 -15.66
CA ALA A 133 -33.39 11.32 -15.72
C ALA A 133 -31.96 10.72 -15.68
N ALA A 134 -30.98 11.43 -16.24
CA ALA A 134 -29.58 10.97 -16.29
C ALA A 134 -29.03 10.61 -14.89
N ASP A 135 -29.41 11.37 -13.86
CA ASP A 135 -28.99 11.11 -12.48
C ASP A 135 -29.68 9.90 -11.86
N ALA A 136 -30.90 9.57 -12.29
CA ALA A 136 -31.58 8.35 -11.86
C ALA A 136 -30.90 7.13 -12.47
N ARG A 137 -30.54 7.19 -13.76
CA ARG A 137 -29.80 6.14 -14.46
C ARG A 137 -28.42 5.90 -13.87
N ARG A 138 -27.68 6.97 -13.58
CA ARG A 138 -26.38 6.90 -12.91
C ARG A 138 -26.50 6.27 -11.52
N ARG A 139 -27.48 6.69 -10.72
CA ARG A 139 -27.73 6.07 -9.40
C ARG A 139 -28.11 4.60 -9.51
N ALA A 140 -28.96 4.22 -10.46
CA ALA A 140 -29.32 2.82 -10.69
C ALA A 140 -28.09 1.96 -11.04
N LEU A 141 -27.20 2.48 -11.89
CA LEU A 141 -25.92 1.82 -12.20
C LEU A 141 -25.04 1.68 -10.96
N MET A 142 -24.88 2.75 -10.18
CA MET A 142 -24.08 2.75 -8.95
C MET A 142 -24.63 1.78 -7.90
N ALA A 143 -25.95 1.64 -7.80
CA ALA A 143 -26.59 0.67 -6.92
C ALA A 143 -26.33 -0.76 -7.40
N HIS A 144 -26.42 -0.99 -8.71
CA HIS A 144 -26.18 -2.30 -9.30
C HIS A 144 -24.75 -2.81 -9.10
N ILE A 145 -23.75 -1.94 -9.27
CA ILE A 145 -22.33 -2.28 -9.10
C ILE A 145 -21.86 -2.18 -7.64
N GLY A 146 -22.77 -1.82 -6.73
CA GLY A 146 -22.50 -1.78 -5.31
C GLY A 146 -21.54 -0.68 -4.86
N ILE A 147 -21.69 0.51 -5.42
CA ILE A 147 -21.08 1.73 -4.89
C ILE A 147 -22.02 2.40 -3.88
N ILE A 148 -23.33 2.36 -4.12
CA ILE A 148 -24.36 2.93 -3.25
C ILE A 148 -25.38 1.85 -2.87
N PRO A 149 -26.02 1.96 -1.69
CA PRO A 149 -27.08 1.05 -1.26
C PRO A 149 -28.34 1.13 -2.13
#